data_AF-C3QQI2-F1
#
_entry.id   AF-C3QQI2-F1
#
_cell.length_a   1.000
_cell.length_b   1.000
_cell.length_c   1.000
_cell.angle_alpha   90.00
_cell.angle_beta   90.00
_cell.angle_gamma   90.00
#
_symmetry.space_group_name_H-M   'P 1'
#
loop_
_entity.id
_entity.type
_entity.pdbx_description
1 polymer ?
#
loop_
_entity_poly.entity_id
_entity_poly.type
_entity_poly.pdbx_seq_one_letter_code
_entity_poly.pdbx_strand_id
1 'polypeptide(L)' 'MEFYKVLKSRRSILRISQEDLAEISEISLSTIKNIEREKGNPSLKTIEKICEVLGLEICLNVKKTTS' A
#
# COMPACT_ATOMS: atom_id res chain seq x y z
N MET A 1 6.36 2.15 9.92
CA MET A 1 7.23 1.89 8.74
C MET A 1 6.91 2.95 7.71
N GLU A 2 7.92 3.65 7.15
CA GLU A 2 7.69 4.73 6.17
C GLU A 2 6.79 4.29 4.99
N PHE A 3 6.87 3.02 4.60
CA PHE A 3 6.04 2.42 3.57
C PHE A 3 4.51 2.61 3.77
N TYR A 4 3.98 2.27 4.96
CA TYR A 4 2.53 2.35 5.22
C TYR A 4 2.02 3.79 5.23
N LYS A 5 2.86 4.74 5.65
CA LYS A 5 2.54 6.18 5.61
C LYS A 5 2.43 6.68 4.17
N VAL A 6 3.27 6.19 3.26
CA VAL A 6 3.21 6.55 1.83
C VAL A 6 1.87 6.12 1.23
N LEU A 7 1.42 4.88 1.49
CA LEU A 7 0.12 4.40 0.99
C LEU A 7 -1.04 5.27 1.50
N LYS A 8 -1.08 5.54 2.80
CA LYS A 8 -2.13 6.37 3.44
C LYS A 8 -2.12 7.81 2.90
N SER A 9 -0.94 8.40 2.78
CA SER A 9 -0.76 9.76 2.25
C SER A 9 -1.22 9.84 0.80
N ARG A 10 -0.79 8.89 -0.03
CA ARG A 10 -1.18 8.82 -1.44
C ARG A 10 -2.69 8.67 -1.62
N ARG A 11 -3.33 7.79 -0.84
CA ARG A 11 -4.78 7.62 -0.81
C ARG A 11 -5.50 8.94 -0.48
N SER A 12 -5.01 9.65 0.54
CA SER A 12 -5.58 10.93 0.97
C SER A 12 -5.46 12.01 -0.11
N ILE A 13 -4.33 12.07 -0.82
CA ILE A 13 -4.11 12.98 -1.96
C ILE A 13 -5.11 12.71 -3.08
N LEU A 14 -5.36 11.43 -3.38
CA LEU A 14 -6.33 11.00 -4.40
C LEU A 14 -7.79 11.12 -3.93
N ARG A 15 -8.03 11.49 -2.66
CA ARG A 15 -9.36 11.60 -2.04
C ARG A 15 -10.18 10.30 -2.10
N ILE A 16 -9.50 9.16 -2.05
CA ILE A 16 -10.10 7.82 -2.02
C ILE A 16 -10.37 7.46 -0.55
N SER A 17 -11.58 7.00 -0.20
CA SER A 17 -11.87 6.52 1.16
C SER A 17 -11.21 5.16 1.43
N GLN A 18 -11.20 4.69 2.69
CA GLN A 18 -10.69 3.35 2.97
C GLN A 18 -11.59 2.27 2.37
N GLU A 19 -12.90 2.56 2.33
CA GLU A 19 -13.96 1.75 1.74
C GLU A 19 -13.79 1.66 0.22
N ASP A 20 -13.58 2.78 -0.47
CA ASP A 20 -13.33 2.79 -1.92
C ASP A 20 -12.05 2.01 -2.26
N LEU A 21 -10.97 2.23 -1.51
CA LEU A 21 -9.71 1.49 -1.75
C LEU A 21 -9.92 -0.02 -1.55
N ALA A 22 -10.66 -0.42 -0.52
CA ALA A 22 -10.98 -1.81 -0.24
C ALA A 22 -11.78 -2.45 -1.40
N GLU A 23 -12.79 -1.73 -1.89
CA GLU A 23 -13.64 -2.18 -3.00
C GLU A 23 -12.84 -2.33 -4.30
N ILE A 24 -12.12 -1.27 -4.72
CA ILE A 24 -11.42 -1.25 -6.02
C ILE A 24 -10.25 -2.23 -6.04
N SER A 25 -9.53 -2.39 -4.93
CA SER A 25 -8.40 -3.33 -4.85
C SER A 25 -8.82 -4.78 -4.56
N GLU A 26 -10.11 -5.01 -4.30
CA GLU A 26 -10.68 -6.29 -3.81
C GLU A 26 -9.95 -6.80 -2.56
N ILE A 27 -9.65 -5.90 -1.64
CA ILE A 27 -9.01 -6.21 -0.36
C ILE A 27 -9.99 -5.87 0.75
N SER A 28 -10.06 -6.71 1.77
CA SER A 28 -10.96 -6.43 2.89
C SER A 28 -10.66 -5.08 3.55
N LEU A 29 -11.71 -4.35 3.92
CA LEU A 29 -11.59 -3.06 4.63
C LEU A 29 -10.77 -3.19 5.93
N SER A 30 -10.88 -4.33 6.62
CA SER A 30 -10.10 -4.60 7.83
C SER A 30 -8.60 -4.70 7.51
N THR A 31 -8.22 -5.33 6.40
CA THR A 31 -6.83 -5.35 5.93
C THR A 31 -6.32 -3.95 5.62
N ILE A 32 -7.07 -3.12 4.88
CA ILE A 32 -6.68 -1.72 4.60
C ILE A 32 -6.48 -0.93 5.91
N LYS A 33 -7.42 -1.05 6.85
CA LYS A 33 -7.34 -0.40 8.17
C LYS A 33 -6.12 -0.86 8.98
N ASN A 34 -5.79 -2.15 8.91
CA ASN A 34 -4.63 -2.71 9.59
C ASN A 34 -3.33 -2.19 8.98
N ILE A 35 -3.21 -2.20 7.65
CA ILE A 35 -2.07 -1.66 6.90
C ILE A 35 -1.82 -0.19 7.29
N GLU A 36 -2.85 0.66 7.27
CA GLU A 36 -2.71 2.08 7.62
C GLU A 36 -2.45 2.37 9.10
N ARG A 37 -2.68 1.38 9.97
CA ARG A 37 -2.32 1.41 11.40
C ARG A 37 -0.97 0.75 11.67
N GLU A 38 -0.25 0.37 10.62
CA GLU A 38 1.01 -0.38 10.70
C GLU A 38 0.89 -1.72 11.46
N LYS A 39 -0.30 -2.33 11.38
CA LYS A 39 -0.60 -3.63 11.99
C LYS A 39 -0.70 -4.70 10.91
N GLY A 40 -0.09 -5.86 11.17
CA GLY A 40 -0.11 -7.02 10.29
C GLY A 40 1.05 -7.07 9.30
N ASN A 41 1.07 -8.14 8.51
CA ASN A 41 2.10 -8.41 7.50
C ASN A 41 1.41 -8.77 6.18
N PRO A 42 0.98 -7.79 5.37
CA PRO A 42 0.33 -8.06 4.10
C PRO A 42 1.28 -8.77 3.13
N SER A 43 0.73 -9.62 2.27
CA SER A 43 1.52 -10.24 1.19
C SER A 43 1.94 -9.19 0.15
N LEU A 44 3.00 -9.48 -0.62
CA LEU A 44 3.40 -8.61 -1.74
C LEU A 44 2.23 -8.42 -2.72
N LYS A 45 1.47 -9.47 -3.02
CA LYS A 45 0.28 -9.41 -3.88
C LYS A 45 -0.78 -8.43 -3.36
N THR A 46 -0.97 -8.38 -2.04
CA THR A 46 -1.88 -7.42 -1.40
C THR A 46 -1.37 -6.00 -1.58
N ILE A 47 -0.07 -5.79 -1.42
CA ILE A 47 0.57 -4.50 -1.61
C ILE A 47 0.46 -4.04 -3.07
N GLU A 48 0.74 -4.93 -4.04
CA GLU A 48 0.64 -4.66 -5.47
C GLU A 48 -0.75 -4.17 -5.87
N LYS A 49 -1.80 -4.88 -5.43
CA LYS A 49 -3.21 -4.48 -5.65
C LYS A 49 -3.52 -3.09 -5.11
N ILE A 50 -2.99 -2.72 -3.94
CA ILE A 50 -3.17 -1.38 -3.38
C ILE A 50 -2.40 -0.35 -4.21
N CYS A 51 -1.16 -0.65 -4.58
CA CYS A 51 -0.32 0.24 -5.38
C CYS A 51 -0.94 0.54 -6.74
N GLU A 52 -1.53 -0.47 -7.40
CA GLU A 52 -2.23 -0.32 -8.69
C GLU A 52 -3.34 0.73 -8.60
N VAL A 53 -4.22 0.63 -7.59
CA VAL A 53 -5.31 1.60 -7.37
C VAL A 53 -4.78 2.99 -7.02
N LEU A 54 -3.68 3.07 -6.27
CA LEU A 54 -3.08 4.34 -5.85
C LEU A 54 -2.16 4.97 -6.90
N GLY A 55 -1.99 4.33 -8.07
CA GLY A 55 -1.05 4.76 -9.10
C GLY A 55 0.39 4.82 -8.59
N LEU A 56 0.81 3.80 -7.85
CA LEU A 56 2.15 3.62 -7.32
C LEU A 56 2.82 2.42 -7.96
N GLU A 57 4.14 2.47 -8.07
CA GLU A 57 4.96 1.38 -8.61
C GLU A 57 5.94 0.87 -7.54
N ILE A 58 6.16 -0.45 -7.51
CA ILE A 58 7.14 -1.08 -6.64
C ILE A 58 8.41 -1.33 -7.46
N CYS A 59 9.48 -0.60 -7.17
CA CYS A 59 10.75 -0.75 -7.87
C CYS A 59 11.76 -1.54 -7.02
N LEU A 60 12.29 -2.62 -7.58
CA LEU A 60 13.39 -3.38 -7.02
C LEU A 60 14.68 -3.02 -7.75
N ASN A 61 15.77 -2.84 -7.01
CA ASN A 61 17.07 -2.54 -7.59
C ASN A 61 18.16 -3.40 -6.94
N VAL A 62 19.22 -3.69 -7.70
CA VAL A 62 20.36 -4.46 -7.19
C VAL A 62 21.05 -3.64 -6.10
N LYS A 63 21.21 -4.24 -4.92
CA LYS A 63 21.95 -3.61 -3.81
C LYS A 63 23.39 -3.39 -4.24
N LYS A 64 23.82 -2.13 -4.30
CA LYS A 64 25.24 -1.80 -4.50
C LYS A 64 25.99 -2.15 -3.22
N THR A 65 26.76 -3.22 -3.24
CA THR A 65 27.77 -3.49 -2.22
C THR A 65 28.98 -2.65 -2.53
N THR A 66 29.24 -1.62 -1.72
CA THR A 66 30.55 -0.98 -1.68
C THR A 66 31.52 -2.02 -1.12
N SER A 67 32.49 -2.46 -1.94
CA SER A 67 33.68 -3.14 -1.43
C SER A 67 34.56 -2.16 -0.64
#